data_AF-A0AAP7LUZ3-F1
#
_entry.id   AF-A0AAP7LUZ3-F1
#
_cell.length_a   1.000
_cell.length_b   1.000
_cell.length_c   1.000
_cell.angle_alpha   90.00
_cell.angle_beta   90.00
_cell.angle_gamma   90.00
#
_symmetry.space_group_name_H-M   'P 1'
#
loop_
_entity.id
_entity.type
_entity.pdbx_description
1 polymer ?
#
loop_
_entity_poly.entity_id
_entity_poly.type
_entity_poly.pdbx_seq_one_letter_code
_entity_poly.pdbx_strand_id
1 'polypeptide(L)' 'MTKIDELQNMVNESFGKDTVILESNDNTVLVRYKKGDRTEYSVLRYNEKGCYGGRYYSTVNQSQETARESAWETYEQLTQ' A
#
# COMPACT_ATOMS: atom_id res chain seq x y z
N MET A 1 -7.75 19.58 -6.75
CA MET A 1 -6.92 18.44 -6.34
C MET A 1 -7.49 17.93 -5.03
N THR A 2 -7.80 16.65 -4.96
CA THR A 2 -8.40 16.03 -3.78
C THR A 2 -7.32 15.37 -2.91
N LYS A 3 -7.64 15.08 -1.63
CA LYS A 3 -6.72 14.35 -0.74
C LYS A 3 -6.30 12.99 -1.31
N ILE A 4 -7.19 12.33 -2.07
CA ILE A 4 -6.88 11.04 -2.70
C ILE A 4 -5.94 11.19 -3.89
N ASP A 5 -6.00 12.30 -4.64
CA ASP A 5 -5.05 12.60 -5.72
C ASP A 5 -3.64 12.82 -5.17
N GLU A 6 -3.53 13.54 -4.04
CA GLU A 6 -2.25 13.76 -3.33
C GLU A 6 -1.66 12.45 -2.82
N LEU A 7 -2.48 11.62 -2.18
CA LEU A 7 -2.06 10.29 -1.73
C LEU A 7 -1.63 9.41 -2.90
N GLN A 8 -2.37 9.43 -4.01
CA GLN A 8 -2.03 8.67 -5.22
C GLN A 8 -0.68 9.12 -5.80
N ASN A 9 -0.41 10.42 -5.83
CA ASN A 9 0.89 10.95 -6.27
C ASN A 9 2.02 10.45 -5.35
N MET A 10 1.81 10.51 -4.04
CA MET A 10 2.79 10.10 -3.05
C MET A 10 3.15 8.60 -3.13
N VAL A 11 2.15 7.75 -3.29
CA VAL A 11 2.39 6.30 -3.46
C VAL A 11 3.03 6.01 -4.81
N ASN A 12 2.69 6.76 -5.87
CA ASN A 12 3.32 6.63 -7.18
C ASN A 12 4.79 7.02 -7.17
N GLU A 13 5.15 8.08 -6.45
CA GLU A 13 6.55 8.49 -6.27
C GLU A 13 7.37 7.43 -5.52
N SER A 14 6.74 6.71 -4.60
CA SER A 14 7.41 5.71 -3.76
C SER A 14 7.50 4.32 -4.41
N PHE A 15 6.47 3.91 -5.15
CA PHE A 15 6.30 2.52 -5.63
C PHE A 15 6.14 2.38 -7.15
N GLY A 16 6.08 3.50 -7.87
CA GLY A 16 5.90 3.54 -9.32
C GLY A 16 4.46 3.82 -9.73
N LYS A 17 4.28 4.26 -10.98
CA LYS A 17 3.01 4.77 -11.53
C LYS A 17 1.88 3.73 -11.60
N ASP A 18 2.21 2.44 -11.56
CA ASP A 18 1.25 1.34 -11.60
C ASP A 18 0.72 0.96 -10.21
N THR A 19 1.02 1.79 -9.19
CA THR A 19 0.56 1.59 -7.83
C THR A 19 -0.91 1.95 -7.71
N VAL A 20 -1.69 1.03 -7.13
CA VAL A 20 -3.11 1.19 -6.90
C VAL A 20 -3.37 1.23 -5.41
N ILE A 21 -3.99 2.30 -4.94
CA ILE A 21 -4.55 2.38 -3.59
C ILE A 21 -5.76 1.45 -3.53
N LEU A 22 -5.74 0.49 -2.61
CA LEU A 22 -6.87 -0.40 -2.36
C LEU A 22 -7.79 0.16 -1.29
N GLU A 23 -7.22 0.75 -0.25
CA GLU A 23 -7.95 1.35 0.86
C GLU A 23 -7.07 2.40 1.58
N SER A 24 -7.69 3.41 2.18
CA SER A 24 -6.96 4.47 2.90
C SER A 24 -7.79 5.10 4.01
N ASN A 25 -7.16 5.43 5.12
CA ASN A 25 -7.71 6.29 6.18
C ASN A 25 -6.80 7.50 6.41
N ASP A 26 -7.02 8.28 7.47
CA ASP A 26 -6.27 9.54 7.70
C ASP A 26 -4.74 9.44 7.75
N ASN A 27 -4.16 8.28 8.07
CA ASN A 27 -2.72 8.13 8.24
C ASN A 27 -2.13 6.82 7.71
N THR A 28 -2.95 5.93 7.17
CA THR A 28 -2.57 4.58 6.75
C THR A 28 -3.19 4.26 5.39
N VAL A 29 -2.40 3.68 4.50
CA VAL A 29 -2.83 3.29 3.15
C VAL A 29 -2.44 1.84 2.88
N LEU A 30 -3.35 1.09 2.29
CA LEU A 30 -3.10 -0.22 1.70
C LEU A 30 -2.94 -0.05 0.19
N VAL A 31 -1.80 -0.47 -0.34
CA VAL A 31 -1.48 -0.36 -1.76
C VAL A 31 -1.16 -1.72 -2.38
N ARG A 32 -1.40 -1.82 -3.69
CA ARG A 32 -0.95 -2.89 -4.56
C ARG A 32 -0.08 -2.30 -5.66
N TYR A 33 1.09 -2.88 -5.91
CA TYR A 33 2.00 -2.41 -6.96
C TYR A 33 2.71 -3.58 -7.63
N LYS A 34 3.38 -3.29 -8.75
CA LYS A 34 4.22 -4.24 -9.47
C LYS A 34 5.68 -4.10 -9.06
N LYS A 35 6.36 -5.21 -8.84
CA LYS A 35 7.81 -5.28 -8.59
C LYS A 35 8.43 -6.32 -9.51
N GLY A 36 8.88 -5.87 -10.69
CA GLY A 36 9.14 -6.76 -11.82
C GLY A 36 7.84 -7.44 -12.25
N ASP A 37 7.87 -8.76 -12.46
CA ASP A 37 6.69 -9.53 -12.88
C ASP A 37 5.72 -9.86 -11.73
N ARG A 38 6.05 -9.45 -10.50
CA ARG A 38 5.29 -9.80 -9.29
C ARG A 38 4.32 -8.71 -8.89
N THR A 39 3.15 -9.13 -8.38
CA THR A 39 2.23 -8.26 -7.67
C THR A 39 2.59 -8.27 -6.20
N GLU A 40 2.71 -7.10 -5.59
CA GLU A 40 3.09 -6.93 -4.19
C GLU A 40 2.04 -6.06 -3.49
N TYR A 41 1.92 -6.22 -2.18
CA TYR A 41 1.02 -5.43 -1.34
C TYR A 41 1.81 -4.78 -0.21
N SER A 42 1.43 -3.57 0.16
CA SER A 42 2.03 -2.87 1.31
C SER A 42 1.00 -2.11 2.10
N VAL A 43 1.16 -2.13 3.42
CA VAL A 43 0.48 -1.22 4.34
C VAL A 43 1.47 -0.18 4.80
N LEU A 44 1.22 1.08 4.50
CA LEU A 44 2.14 2.18 4.74
C LEU A 44 1.46 3.20 5.63
N ARG A 45 2.24 3.84 6.51
CA ARG A 45 1.80 5.10 7.10
C ARG A 45 2.17 6.25 6.18
N TYR A 46 1.39 7.31 6.22
CA TYR A 46 1.66 8.50 5.43
C TYR A 46 1.26 9.77 6.18
N ASN A 47 1.86 10.88 5.78
CA ASN A 47 1.51 12.23 6.20
C ASN A 47 1.83 13.22 5.06
N GLU A 48 1.69 14.51 5.31
CA GLU A 48 2.00 15.58 4.36
C GLU A 48 3.42 15.55 3.74
N LYS A 49 4.37 14.83 4.36
CA LYS A 49 5.76 14.73 3.88
C LYS A 49 6.03 13.50 3.01
N GLY A 50 5.13 12.51 3.00
CA GLY A 50 5.35 11.28 2.25
C GLY A 50 4.86 10.02 2.96
N CYS A 51 5.07 8.88 2.30
CA CYS A 51 4.91 7.56 2.88
C CYS A 51 6.13 7.23 3.76
N TYR A 52 5.89 6.73 4.97
CA TYR A 52 6.94 6.34 5.90
C TYR A 52 6.48 5.17 6.75
N GLY A 53 7.37 4.21 7.01
CA GLY A 53 7.04 3.03 7.80
C GLY A 53 5.97 2.16 7.15
N GLY A 54 6.14 0.86 7.24
CA GLY A 54 5.16 -0.03 6.66
C GLY A 54 5.53 -1.49 6.75
N ARG A 55 4.56 -2.31 6.34
CA ARG A 55 4.75 -3.75 6.18
C ARG A 55 4.55 -4.10 4.72
N TYR A 56 5.42 -4.96 4.23
CA TYR A 56 5.49 -5.38 2.84
C TYR A 56 5.11 -6.86 2.75
N TYR A 57 4.19 -7.19 1.86
CA TYR A 57 3.63 -8.52 1.68
C TYR A 57 3.93 -8.97 0.26
N SER A 58 4.98 -9.78 0.16
CA SER A 58 5.50 -10.23 -1.12
C SER A 58 4.85 -11.50 -1.61
N THR A 59 4.76 -11.66 -2.93
CA THR A 59 4.28 -12.90 -3.55
C THR A 59 5.43 -13.85 -3.95
N VAL A 60 6.66 -13.61 -3.47
CA VAL A 60 7.81 -14.51 -3.76
C VAL A 60 7.55 -15.94 -3.26
N ASN A 61 7.06 -16.07 -2.02
CA ASN A 61 6.95 -17.36 -1.32
C ASN A 61 5.50 -17.69 -0.90
N GLN A 62 4.52 -16.94 -1.40
CA GLN A 62 3.11 -17.10 -1.07
C GLN A 62 2.23 -16.66 -2.23
N SER A 63 0.98 -17.12 -2.24
CA SER A 63 0.01 -16.73 -3.27
C SER A 63 -0.34 -15.24 -3.16
N GLN A 64 -0.85 -14.69 -4.25
CA GLN A 64 -1.37 -13.32 -4.27
C GLN A 64 -2.52 -13.12 -3.28
N GLU A 65 -3.35 -14.14 -3.09
CA GLU A 65 -4.46 -14.14 -2.13
C GLU A 65 -3.95 -14.04 -0.70
N THR A 66 -3.02 -14.92 -0.30
CA THR A 66 -2.42 -14.91 1.04
C THR A 66 -1.70 -13.59 1.34
N ALA A 67 -0.96 -13.05 0.37
CA ALA A 67 -0.30 -11.75 0.51
C ALA A 67 -1.31 -10.61 0.71
N ARG A 68 -2.41 -10.62 -0.06
CA ARG A 68 -3.49 -9.63 0.04
C ARG A 68 -4.19 -9.71 1.40
N GLU A 69 -4.53 -10.91 1.84
CA GLU A 69 -5.22 -11.13 3.12
C GLU A 69 -4.34 -10.69 4.29
N SER A 70 -3.07 -11.09 4.30
CA SER A 70 -2.11 -10.67 5.34
C SER A 70 -1.95 -9.14 5.40
N ALA A 71 -1.96 -8.49 4.23
CA ALA A 71 -1.91 -7.03 4.14
C ALA A 71 -3.22 -6.39 4.66
N TRP A 72 -4.37 -6.96 4.31
CA TRP A 72 -5.68 -6.50 4.78
C TRP A 72 -5.82 -6.61 6.30
N GLU A 73 -5.48 -7.76 6.89
CA GLU A 73 -5.53 -7.96 8.34
C GLU A 73 -4.66 -6.94 9.09
N THR A 74 -3.49 -6.64 8.55
CA THR A 74 -2.61 -5.62 9.14
C THR A 74 -3.20 -4.22 9.00
N TYR A 75 -3.80 -3.91 7.85
CA TYR A 75 -4.48 -2.64 7.66
C TYR A 75 -5.59 -2.47 8.71
N GLU A 76 -6.47 -3.47 8.85
CA GLU A 76 -7.56 -3.44 9.83
C GLU A 76 -7.06 -3.26 11.27
N GLN A 77 -5.99 -3.98 11.66
CA GLN A 77 -5.39 -3.84 13.00
C GLN A 77 -4.83 -2.43 13.29
N LEU A 78 -4.42 -1.69 12.26
CA LEU A 78 -3.90 -0.33 12.40
C LEU A 78 -5.01 0.73 12.34
N THR A 79 -6.22 0.34 11.95
CA THR A 79 -7.40 1.21 11.84
C THR A 79 -8.36 1.12 13.03
N GLN A 80 -8.20 0.11 13.88
CA GLN A 80 -8.92 -0.07 15.14
C GLN A 80 -8.33 0.80 16.26
#